data_AF-A0A973SHH4-F1
#
_entry.id   AF-A0A973SHH4-F1
#
_cell.length_a   1.000
_cell.length_b   1.000
_cell.length_c   1.000
_cell.angle_alpha   90.00
_cell.angle_beta   90.00
_cell.angle_gamma   90.00
#
_symmetry.space_group_name_H-M   'P 1'
#
loop_
_entity.id
_entity.type
_entity.pdbx_description
1 polymer ?
#
loop_
_entity_poly.entity_id
_entity_poly.type
_entity_poly.pdbx_seq_one_letter_code
_entity_poly.pdbx_strand_id
1 'polypeptide(L)'
;TEAPTSLAQLWRQRSRWCYGTLQAMWKHRGALVERGTFGRRGLGYLALFQVVLPLFAPVVDVMAVYGVLVGDPLPVVAVWAGFVLVQALTGWYALRLDRERASVLWVLPLQQFVYRQLMYLVVIHSVVTAVLGVRLRWQTIRREGTFA
;
A
#
# COMPACT_ATOMS: atom_id res chain seq x y z
N THR A 1 6.94 -3.89 -18.92
CA THR A 1 7.04 -4.75 -17.73
C THR A 1 5.91 -5.74 -17.77
N GLU A 2 6.21 -7.03 -17.77
CA GLU A 2 5.17 -8.07 -17.66
C GLU A 2 4.42 -7.92 -16.33
N ALA A 3 3.09 -8.04 -16.37
CA ALA A 3 2.28 -8.02 -15.16
C ALA A 3 2.52 -9.32 -14.38
N PRO A 4 2.64 -9.27 -13.04
CA PRO A 4 2.79 -10.48 -12.23
C PRO A 4 1.57 -11.39 -12.46
N THR A 5 1.83 -12.64 -12.80
CA THR A 5 0.81 -13.67 -13.08
C THR A 5 0.35 -14.37 -11.79
N SER A 6 1.06 -14.15 -10.67
CA SER A 6 0.74 -14.76 -9.36
C SER A 6 0.91 -13.79 -8.18
N LEU A 7 0.16 -14.05 -7.09
CA LEU A 7 0.29 -13.32 -5.83
C LEU A 7 1.71 -13.41 -5.23
N ALA A 8 2.39 -14.53 -5.41
CA ALA A 8 3.77 -14.71 -4.94
C ALA A 8 4.75 -13.79 -5.69
N GLN A 9 4.57 -13.60 -7.01
CA GLN A 9 5.37 -12.64 -7.77
C GLN A 9 5.05 -11.21 -7.34
N LEU A 10 3.76 -10.88 -7.15
CA LEU A 10 3.33 -9.56 -6.68
C LEU A 10 3.90 -9.24 -5.29
N TRP A 11 3.87 -10.20 -4.37
CA TRP A 11 4.49 -10.10 -3.04
C TRP A 11 5.97 -9.73 -3.13
N ARG A 12 6.75 -10.48 -3.93
CA ARG A 12 8.20 -10.23 -4.09
C ARG A 12 8.47 -8.86 -4.67
N GLN A 13 7.69 -8.44 -5.66
CA GLN A 13 7.81 -7.11 -6.27
C GLN A 13 7.52 -5.99 -5.24
N ARG A 14 6.38 -6.08 -4.55
CA ARG A 14 5.96 -5.05 -3.58
C ARG A 14 6.85 -5.00 -2.35
N SER A 15 7.33 -6.15 -1.87
CA SER A 15 8.31 -6.24 -0.77
C SER A 15 9.61 -5.52 -1.13
N ARG A 16 10.11 -5.68 -2.36
CA ARG A 16 11.31 -4.97 -2.82
C ARG A 16 11.11 -3.46 -2.86
N TRP A 17 9.94 -3.00 -3.30
CA TRP A 17 9.64 -1.57 -3.38
C TRP A 17 9.53 -0.96 -1.98
N CYS A 18 8.74 -1.58 -1.09
CA CYS A 18 8.56 -1.09 0.27
C CYS A 18 9.89 -1.06 1.04
N TYR A 19 10.65 -2.17 1.01
CA TYR A 19 11.96 -2.24 1.64
C TYR A 19 12.96 -1.23 1.05
N GLY A 20 12.99 -1.07 -0.28
CA GLY A 20 13.83 -0.07 -0.94
C GLY A 20 13.50 1.37 -0.51
N THR A 21 12.21 1.69 -0.34
CA THR A 21 11.80 2.99 0.20
C THR A 21 12.26 3.18 1.64
N LEU A 22 12.12 2.16 2.51
CA LEU A 22 12.63 2.23 3.88
C LEU A 22 14.16 2.43 3.93
N GLN A 23 14.91 1.75 3.05
CA GLN A 23 16.37 1.94 2.93
C GLN A 23 16.73 3.36 2.49
N ALA A 24 16.01 3.92 1.52
CA ALA A 24 16.21 5.30 1.09
C ALA A 24 15.90 6.29 2.22
N MET A 25 14.77 6.11 2.92
CA MET A 25 14.41 6.91 4.08
C MET A 25 15.49 6.85 5.17
N TRP A 26 16.03 5.66 5.45
CA TRP A 26 17.10 5.49 6.43
C TRP A 26 18.42 6.18 6.01
N LYS A 27 18.80 6.04 4.73
CA LYS A 27 20.00 6.70 4.18
C LYS A 27 19.89 8.22 4.28
N HIS A 28 18.70 8.76 4.04
CA HIS A 28 18.44 10.20 4.04
C HIS A 28 17.86 10.72 5.37
N ARG A 29 17.87 9.94 6.45
CA ARG A 29 17.28 10.32 7.75
C ARG A 29 17.79 11.65 8.32
N GLY A 30 19.02 12.05 7.96
CA GLY A 30 19.59 13.36 8.34
C GLY A 30 18.78 14.56 7.83
N ALA A 31 18.04 14.39 6.73
CA ALA A 31 17.21 15.43 6.13
C ALA A 31 16.00 15.83 7.00
N LEU A 32 15.73 15.12 8.10
CA LEU A 32 14.76 15.52 9.11
C LEU A 32 15.25 16.70 9.98
N VAL A 33 16.57 16.79 10.17
CA VAL A 33 17.22 17.77 11.06
C VAL A 33 17.85 18.92 10.27
N GLU A 34 18.08 18.72 8.97
CA GLU A 34 18.56 19.77 8.07
C GLU A 34 17.58 20.96 7.98
N ARG A 35 18.12 22.15 7.71
CA ARG A 35 17.32 23.38 7.57
C ARG A 35 16.38 23.37 6.34
N GLY A 36 16.61 22.47 5.39
CA GLY A 36 15.81 22.33 4.17
C GLY A 36 14.43 21.72 4.45
N THR A 37 13.37 22.37 3.96
CA THR A 37 11.99 21.91 4.21
C THR A 37 11.56 20.73 3.34
N PHE A 38 12.20 20.54 2.18
CA PHE A 38 11.84 19.47 1.23
C PHE A 38 12.09 18.08 1.80
N GLY A 39 13.29 17.83 2.33
CA GLY A 39 13.65 16.54 2.91
C GLY A 39 12.75 16.14 4.08
N ARG A 40 12.49 17.09 5.00
CA ARG A 40 11.61 16.86 6.15
C ARG A 40 10.16 16.57 5.73
N ARG A 41 9.60 17.33 4.78
CA ARG A 41 8.23 17.10 4.30
C ARG A 41 8.12 15.80 3.50
N GLY A 42 9.08 15.50 2.64
CA GLY A 42 9.10 14.27 1.86
C GLY A 42 9.24 13.02 2.73
N LEU A 43 10.18 13.02 3.67
CA LEU A 43 10.34 11.91 4.63
C LEU A 43 9.14 11.77 5.56
N GLY A 44 8.58 12.89 6.03
CA GLY A 44 7.36 12.88 6.84
C GLY A 44 6.17 12.31 6.08
N TYR A 45 5.98 12.71 4.83
CA TYR A 45 4.93 12.17 3.95
C TYR A 45 5.09 10.66 3.73
N LEU A 46 6.30 10.21 3.39
CA LEU A 46 6.58 8.78 3.21
C LEU A 46 6.36 8.00 4.52
N ALA A 47 6.85 8.50 5.65
CA ALA A 47 6.67 7.86 6.94
C ALA A 47 5.17 7.75 7.30
N LEU A 48 4.40 8.83 7.13
CA LEU A 48 2.99 8.84 7.48
C LEU A 48 2.17 7.92 6.55
N PHE A 49 2.29 8.08 5.25
CA PHE A 49 1.38 7.43 4.29
C PHE A 49 1.86 6.06 3.80
N GLN A 50 3.18 5.79 3.74
CA GLN A 50 3.66 4.46 3.34
C GLN A 50 3.91 3.51 4.52
N VAL A 51 4.17 4.04 5.72
CA VAL A 51 4.57 3.20 6.86
C VAL A 51 3.52 3.22 7.95
N VAL A 52 3.30 4.38 8.59
CA VAL A 52 2.42 4.52 9.75
C VAL A 52 0.99 4.11 9.41
N LEU A 53 0.38 4.73 8.40
CA LEU A 53 -1.02 4.50 8.08
C LEU A 53 -1.31 3.03 7.70
N PRO A 54 -0.54 2.35 6.81
CA PRO A 54 -0.75 0.94 6.51
C PRO A 54 -0.49 0.00 7.69
N LEU A 55 0.38 0.36 8.64
CA LEU A 55 0.60 -0.44 9.86
C LEU A 55 -0.59 -0.35 10.83
N PHE A 56 -1.25 0.79 10.91
CA PHE A 56 -2.44 0.98 11.77
C PHE A 56 -3.72 0.46 11.12
N ALA A 57 -3.79 0.38 9.79
CA ALA A 57 -5.01 0.01 9.09
C ALA A 57 -5.60 -1.37 9.48
N PRO A 58 -4.81 -2.44 9.73
CA PRO A 58 -5.34 -3.70 10.26
C PRO A 58 -6.06 -3.55 11.61
N VAL A 59 -5.58 -2.66 12.48
CA VAL A 59 -6.22 -2.41 13.78
C VAL A 59 -7.58 -1.76 13.57
N VAL A 60 -7.67 -0.78 12.66
CA VAL A 60 -8.92 -0.14 12.29
C VAL A 60 -9.91 -1.17 11.70
N ASP A 61 -9.43 -2.11 10.90
CA ASP A 61 -10.27 -3.18 10.35
C ASP A 61 -10.82 -4.12 11.42
N VAL A 62 -9.99 -4.53 12.39
CA VAL A 62 -10.44 -5.35 13.52
C VAL A 62 -11.51 -4.59 14.34
N MET A 63 -11.30 -3.30 14.58
CA MET A 63 -12.29 -2.47 15.28
C MET A 63 -13.58 -2.31 14.47
N ALA A 64 -13.50 -2.16 13.15
CA ALA A 64 -14.66 -2.10 12.28
C ALA A 64 -15.45 -3.40 12.30
N VAL A 65 -14.78 -4.55 12.19
CA VAL A 65 -15.41 -5.87 12.28
C VAL A 65 -16.07 -6.06 13.65
N TYR A 66 -15.37 -5.73 14.73
CA TYR A 66 -15.93 -5.77 16.08
C TYR A 66 -17.17 -4.89 16.21
N GLY A 67 -17.11 -3.65 15.72
CA GLY A 67 -18.25 -2.70 15.75
C GLY A 67 -19.46 -3.20 14.97
N VAL A 68 -19.26 -3.87 13.83
CA VAL A 68 -20.35 -4.47 13.05
C VAL A 68 -20.96 -5.69 13.73
N LEU A 69 -20.16 -6.50 14.42
CA LEU A 69 -20.62 -7.74 15.04
C LEU A 69 -21.26 -7.52 16.42
N VAL A 70 -20.77 -6.54 17.19
CA VAL A 70 -21.14 -6.35 18.59
C VAL A 70 -21.88 -5.03 18.83
N GLY A 71 -21.61 -4.01 18.03
CA GLY A 71 -22.19 -2.67 18.16
C GLY A 71 -23.30 -2.40 17.14
N ASP A 72 -23.56 -1.11 16.90
CA ASP A 72 -24.41 -0.67 15.80
C ASP A 72 -23.60 -0.72 14.48
N PRO A 73 -23.99 -1.57 13.50
CA PRO A 73 -23.27 -1.68 12.24
C PRO A 73 -23.47 -0.46 11.34
N LEU A 74 -24.54 0.32 11.51
CA LEU A 74 -24.91 1.36 10.55
C LEU A 74 -23.83 2.45 10.41
N PRO A 75 -23.28 3.04 11.49
CA PRO A 75 -22.20 4.02 11.38
C PRO A 75 -20.94 3.46 10.70
N VAL A 76 -20.56 2.22 11.03
CA VAL A 76 -19.35 1.58 10.48
C VAL A 76 -19.51 1.35 8.98
N VAL A 77 -20.65 0.78 8.57
CA VAL A 77 -20.96 0.52 7.17
C VAL A 77 -21.10 1.83 6.39
N ALA A 78 -21.72 2.86 6.96
CA ALA A 78 -21.87 4.17 6.33
C ALA A 78 -20.53 4.86 6.08
N VAL A 79 -19.62 4.86 7.08
CA VAL A 79 -18.28 5.41 6.93
C VAL A 79 -17.47 4.62 5.89
N TRP A 80 -17.53 3.29 5.95
CA TRP A 80 -16.85 2.44 4.98
C TRP A 80 -17.37 2.66 3.54
N ALA A 81 -18.68 2.72 3.36
CA ALA A 81 -19.30 2.99 2.07
C ALA A 81 -18.93 4.38 1.54
N GLY A 82 -18.91 5.40 2.40
CA GLY A 82 -18.43 6.75 2.06
C GLY A 82 -16.97 6.74 1.61
N PHE A 83 -16.09 6.01 2.30
CA PHE A 83 -14.68 5.89 1.92
C PHE A 83 -14.49 5.16 0.59
N VAL A 84 -15.26 4.09 0.33
CA VAL A 84 -15.25 3.39 -0.96
C VAL A 84 -15.76 4.30 -2.08
N LEU A 85 -16.81 5.07 -1.83
CA LEU A 85 -17.37 6.03 -2.79
C LEU A 85 -16.34 7.09 -3.17
N VAL A 86 -15.69 7.71 -2.18
CA VAL A 86 -14.64 8.72 -2.44
C VAL A 86 -13.52 8.12 -3.27
N GLN A 87 -13.04 6.92 -2.93
CA GLN A 87 -12.01 6.23 -3.73
C GLN A 87 -12.47 5.93 -5.16
N ALA A 88 -13.72 5.50 -5.34
CA ALA A 88 -14.29 5.22 -6.65
C ALA A 88 -14.38 6.50 -7.49
N LEU A 89 -14.80 7.62 -6.90
CA LEU A 89 -14.88 8.92 -7.57
C LEU A 89 -13.48 9.44 -7.94
N THR A 90 -12.50 9.35 -7.04
CA THR A 90 -11.11 9.73 -7.33
C THR A 90 -10.51 8.85 -8.42
N GLY A 91 -10.71 7.53 -8.35
CA GLY A 91 -10.25 6.59 -9.37
C GLY A 91 -10.91 6.84 -10.74
N TRP A 92 -12.21 7.08 -10.75
CA TRP A 92 -12.94 7.46 -11.96
C TRP A 92 -12.40 8.76 -12.57
N TYR A 93 -12.18 9.77 -11.73
CA TYR A 93 -11.64 11.05 -12.18
C TYR A 93 -10.23 10.92 -12.76
N ALA A 94 -9.37 10.11 -12.14
CA ALA A 94 -8.04 9.80 -12.66
C ALA A 94 -8.10 9.09 -14.02
N LEU A 95 -8.92 8.04 -14.14
CA LEU A 95 -9.11 7.32 -15.43
C LEU A 95 -9.66 8.24 -16.52
N ARG A 96 -10.55 9.18 -16.15
CA ARG A 96 -11.06 10.20 -17.08
C ARG A 96 -9.94 11.12 -17.58
N LEU A 97 -9.03 11.54 -16.69
CA LEU A 97 -7.87 12.35 -17.07
C LEU A 97 -6.95 11.58 -18.03
N ASP A 98 -6.75 10.29 -17.76
CA ASP A 98 -5.91 9.38 -18.56
C ASP A 98 -6.62 8.90 -19.86
N ARG A 99 -7.88 9.28 -20.07
CA ARG A 99 -8.76 8.82 -21.17
C ARG A 99 -8.91 7.30 -21.25
N GLU A 100 -8.84 6.64 -20.11
CA GLU A 100 -8.99 5.19 -19.97
C GLU A 100 -10.44 4.78 -19.66
N ARG A 101 -10.76 3.51 -19.94
CA ARG A 101 -12.11 2.99 -19.72
C ARG A 101 -12.41 2.86 -18.22
N ALA A 102 -13.54 3.41 -17.78
CA ALA A 102 -14.00 3.30 -16.40
C ALA A 102 -14.32 1.86 -15.95
N SER A 103 -14.39 0.90 -16.87
CA SER A 103 -14.55 -0.52 -16.58
C SER A 103 -13.45 -1.08 -15.68
N VAL A 104 -12.27 -0.45 -15.63
CA VAL A 104 -11.17 -0.85 -14.73
C VAL A 104 -11.54 -0.69 -13.26
N LEU A 105 -12.53 0.14 -12.92
CA LEU A 105 -13.01 0.31 -11.54
C LEU A 105 -13.62 -0.97 -10.95
N TRP A 106 -13.97 -1.97 -11.78
CA TRP A 106 -14.36 -3.30 -11.29
C TRP A 106 -13.27 -4.01 -10.49
N VAL A 107 -12.02 -3.55 -10.56
CA VAL A 107 -10.91 -4.05 -9.74
C VAL A 107 -10.96 -3.51 -8.31
N LEU A 108 -11.77 -2.49 -8.00
CA LEU A 108 -11.84 -1.88 -6.66
C LEU A 108 -12.18 -2.87 -5.52
N PRO A 109 -13.13 -3.82 -5.68
CA PRO A 109 -13.36 -4.84 -4.66
C PRO A 109 -12.11 -5.71 -4.46
N LEU A 110 -11.46 -6.15 -5.53
CA LEU A 110 -10.20 -6.91 -5.45
C LEU A 110 -9.11 -6.09 -4.74
N GLN A 111 -9.07 -4.79 -5.00
CA GLN A 111 -8.16 -3.87 -4.33
C GLN A 111 -8.42 -3.83 -2.82
N GLN A 112 -9.68 -3.75 -2.38
CA GLN A 112 -10.02 -3.68 -0.96
C GLN A 112 -9.81 -4.99 -0.20
N PHE A 113 -10.18 -6.12 -0.80
CA PHE A 113 -10.17 -7.40 -0.09
C PHE A 113 -8.88 -8.19 -0.26
N VAL A 114 -8.16 -8.04 -1.38
CA VAL A 114 -6.96 -8.84 -1.66
C VAL A 114 -5.72 -7.98 -1.62
N TYR A 115 -5.65 -6.95 -2.46
CA TYR A 115 -4.42 -6.15 -2.60
C TYR A 115 -4.05 -5.42 -1.31
N ARG A 116 -5.03 -4.85 -0.62
CA ARG A 116 -4.83 -4.15 0.64
C ARG A 116 -4.26 -5.05 1.74
N GLN A 117 -4.77 -6.28 1.85
CA GLN A 117 -4.30 -7.27 2.83
C GLN A 117 -2.87 -7.72 2.52
N LEU A 118 -2.58 -7.93 1.23
CA LEU A 118 -1.22 -8.18 0.76
C LEU A 118 -0.28 -7.03 1.17
N MET A 119 -0.69 -5.78 0.97
CA MET A 119 0.12 -4.61 1.30
C MET A 119 0.37 -4.48 2.81
N TYR A 120 -0.59 -4.82 3.68
CA TYR A 120 -0.37 -4.85 5.13
C TYR A 120 0.76 -5.77 5.51
N LEU A 121 0.68 -7.01 5.04
CA LEU A 121 1.67 -8.03 5.30
C LEU A 121 3.04 -7.64 4.72
N VAL A 122 3.06 -7.06 3.51
CA VAL A 122 4.30 -6.57 2.87
C VAL A 122 4.95 -5.46 3.70
N VAL A 123 4.17 -4.48 4.18
CA VAL A 123 4.69 -3.36 4.97
C VAL A 123 5.20 -3.87 6.31
N ILE A 124 4.43 -4.69 7.03
CA ILE A 124 4.84 -5.29 8.30
C ILE A 124 6.15 -6.07 8.12
N HIS A 125 6.20 -6.96 7.13
CA HIS A 125 7.41 -7.75 6.83
C HIS A 125 8.61 -6.87 6.50
N SER A 126 8.42 -5.81 5.69
CA SER A 126 9.50 -4.89 5.29
C SER A 126 10.02 -4.07 6.47
N VAL A 127 9.14 -3.61 7.35
CA VAL A 127 9.49 -2.87 8.56
C VAL A 127 10.26 -3.78 9.54
N VAL A 128 9.76 -4.97 9.83
CA VAL A 128 10.45 -5.95 10.69
C VAL A 128 11.84 -6.27 10.14
N THR A 129 11.93 -6.55 8.84
CA THR A 129 13.21 -6.83 8.16
C THR A 129 14.18 -5.64 8.29
N ALA A 130 13.69 -4.42 8.11
CA ALA A 130 14.50 -3.20 8.23
C ALA A 130 14.98 -2.96 9.67
N VAL A 131 14.13 -3.17 10.67
CA VAL A 131 14.49 -3.03 12.10
C VAL A 131 15.50 -4.09 12.52
N LEU A 132 15.34 -5.33 12.06
CA LEU A 132 16.28 -6.43 12.35
C LEU A 132 17.62 -6.31 11.58
N GLY A 133 17.76 -5.31 10.69
CA GLY A 133 18.98 -5.10 9.91
C GLY A 133 19.26 -6.21 8.88
N VAL A 134 18.27 -7.04 8.57
CA VAL A 134 18.44 -8.16 7.63
C VAL A 134 18.52 -7.60 6.22
N ARG A 135 19.66 -7.79 5.55
CA ARG A 135 19.81 -7.37 4.15
C ARG A 135 18.99 -8.29 3.25
N LEU A 136 17.90 -7.76 2.70
CA LEU A 136 17.13 -8.48 1.69
C LEU A 136 18.02 -8.71 0.45
N ARG A 137 18.37 -9.97 0.17
CA ARG A 137 19.06 -10.33 -1.09
C ARG A 137 18.15 -9.98 -2.26
N TRP A 138 18.72 -9.39 -3.31
CA TRP A 138 17.96 -8.99 -4.49
C TRP A 138 17.32 -10.23 -5.15
N GLN A 139 16.00 -10.38 -5.01
CA GLN A 139 15.30 -11.53 -5.56
C GLN A 139 15.05 -11.33 -7.05
N THR A 140 15.69 -12.14 -7.88
CA THR A 140 15.48 -12.16 -9.33
C THR A 140 14.06 -12.62 -9.65
N ILE A 141 13.35 -11.83 -10.46
CA ILE A 141 12.01 -12.18 -10.94
C ILE A 141 12.19 -13.09 -12.16
N ARG A 142 11.62 -14.29 -12.12
CA ARG A 142 11.53 -15.17 -13.28
C ARG A 142 10.55 -14.54 -14.27
N ARG A 143 11.03 -14.16 -15.46
CA ARG A 143 10.22 -13.59 -16.54
C ARG A 143 9.47 -14.75 -17.21
N GLU A 144 8.17 -14.60 -17.44
CA GLU A 144 7.32 -15.62 -18.08
C GLU A 144 7.02 -15.20 -19.53
N GLY A 145 7.97 -14.54 -20.19
CA GLY A 145 7.87 -14.18 -21.59
C GLY A 145 7.86 -15.40 -22.49
N THR A 146 6.67 -15.92 -22.80
CA THR A 146 6.43 -16.60 -24.08
C THR A 146 6.43 -15.53 -25.16
N PHE A 147 7.59 -15.30 -25.77
CA PHE A 147 7.63 -14.71 -27.10
C PHE A 147 7.12 -15.79 -28.07
N ALA A 148 5.92 -15.59 -28.60
CA ALA A 148 5.45 -16.27 -29.80
C ALA A 148 5.65 -15.32 -30.99
#